data_AF-A0A6J6EI59-F1
#
_entry.id   AF-A0A6J6EI59-F1
#
_cell.length_a   1.000
_cell.length_b   1.000
_cell.length_c   1.000
_cell.angle_alpha   90.00
_cell.angle_beta   90.00
_cell.angle_gamma   90.00
#
_symmetry.space_group_name_H-M   'P 1'
#
loop_
_entity.id
_entity.type
_entity.pdbx_description
1 polymer ?
#
loop_
_entity_poly.entity_id
_entity_poly.type
_entity_poly.pdbx_seq_one_letter_code
_entity_poly.pdbx_strand_id
1 'polypeptide(L)'
;MDLIQLGADAPRPPSPGTEETVRETWQRGPVVVSILCSVFNHAPFLKDTFDGFLSQVTEFPFEILVRDDASTDDSRQIIRDYSQRYPGIVRPILEPVNRYPFLRSRVVLGALARGRYLAYCDGDDYWLDPSKLQQQVSSLERSPELVLSHHQAVIAENGLVTSLAKLPQALCRGYSGTELTRGKWLITLSMVYRNVFVPVHEQASRFKNYDAYFISELGRHGGAVFEDHLLPGVYRRHPANTWSALDQDQRDAGHVVSYFYIARHYRDRGELEMAQHWQTKAVRQITSSLDLNSGIGPSQPVRPPLLSSYVRRVKSLWQELGRVAGRARRSLGTFRKQPEGGEANE
;
A
#
# COMPACT_ATOMS: atom_id res chain seq x y z
N MET A 1 -18.41 0.90 -24.32
CA MET A 1 -18.28 0.29 -22.98
C MET A 1 -19.34 0.90 -22.12
N ASP A 2 -20.24 0.06 -21.61
CA ASP A 2 -21.32 0.53 -20.74
C ASP A 2 -20.75 1.30 -19.56
N LEU A 3 -21.32 2.47 -19.30
CA LEU A 3 -20.96 3.28 -18.14
C LEU A 3 -21.12 2.40 -16.90
N ILE A 4 -20.08 2.30 -16.07
CA ILE A 4 -20.17 1.60 -14.80
C ILE A 4 -21.25 2.30 -13.96
N GLN A 5 -22.26 1.56 -13.54
CA GLN A 5 -23.43 2.09 -12.84
C GLN A 5 -23.50 1.57 -11.41
N LEU A 6 -23.95 2.44 -10.50
CA LEU A 6 -24.19 2.07 -9.12
C LEU A 6 -25.32 1.04 -9.03
N GLY A 7 -25.10 -0.05 -8.28
CA GLY A 7 -26.07 -1.14 -8.10
C GLY A 7 -26.11 -2.17 -9.25
N ALA A 8 -25.39 -1.95 -10.33
CA ALA A 8 -25.24 -2.92 -11.41
C ALA A 8 -24.14 -3.96 -11.09
N ASP A 9 -24.12 -5.05 -11.85
CA ASP A 9 -23.02 -6.02 -11.81
C ASP A 9 -21.68 -5.33 -12.09
N ALA A 10 -20.68 -5.66 -11.27
CA ALA A 10 -19.34 -5.17 -11.47
C ALA A 10 -18.80 -5.71 -12.81
N PRO A 11 -18.29 -4.81 -13.69
CA PRO A 11 -17.76 -5.24 -14.98
C PRO A 11 -16.60 -6.19 -14.76
N ARG A 12 -16.50 -7.23 -15.58
CA ARG A 12 -15.38 -8.19 -15.51
C ARG A 12 -14.41 -7.96 -16.65
N PRO A 13 -13.11 -8.20 -16.44
CA PRO A 13 -12.16 -8.18 -17.54
C PRO A 13 -12.51 -9.29 -18.54
N PRO A 14 -12.20 -9.09 -19.83
CA PRO A 14 -12.40 -10.12 -20.83
C PRO A 14 -11.50 -11.33 -20.51
N SER A 15 -11.95 -12.52 -20.89
CA SER A 15 -11.08 -13.70 -20.85
C SER A 15 -9.84 -13.44 -21.73
N PRO A 16 -8.62 -13.66 -21.23
CA PRO A 16 -7.41 -13.42 -22.00
C PRO A 16 -7.26 -14.43 -23.15
N GLY A 17 -6.53 -14.02 -24.19
CA GLY A 17 -6.09 -14.90 -25.28
C GLY A 17 -4.99 -15.88 -24.84
N THR A 18 -4.31 -16.53 -25.79
CA THR A 18 -3.18 -17.40 -25.44
C THR A 18 -1.96 -16.59 -25.02
N GLU A 19 -0.91 -17.25 -24.48
CA GLU A 19 0.34 -16.56 -24.15
C GLU A 19 0.93 -15.82 -25.37
N GLU A 20 0.83 -16.41 -26.56
CA GLU A 20 1.28 -15.80 -27.81
C GLU A 20 0.51 -14.51 -28.12
N THR A 21 -0.82 -14.49 -27.91
CA THR A 21 -1.63 -13.28 -28.12
C THR A 21 -1.26 -12.18 -27.14
N VAL A 22 -1.03 -12.50 -25.86
CA VAL A 22 -0.61 -11.50 -24.85
C VAL A 22 0.73 -10.86 -25.25
N ARG A 23 1.61 -11.64 -25.89
CA ARG A 23 2.97 -11.25 -26.26
C ARG A 23 3.10 -10.69 -27.68
N GLU A 24 2.01 -10.66 -28.44
CA GLU A 24 2.02 -10.38 -29.89
C GLU A 24 2.64 -9.02 -30.22
N THR A 25 2.40 -8.03 -29.38
CA THR A 25 2.87 -6.65 -29.56
C THR A 25 4.19 -6.35 -28.85
N TRP A 26 4.77 -7.33 -28.14
CA TRP A 26 5.97 -7.11 -27.35
C TRP A 26 7.22 -6.98 -28.21
N GLN A 27 7.93 -5.86 -28.03
CA GLN A 27 9.27 -5.69 -28.54
C GLN A 27 10.24 -6.65 -27.82
N ARG A 28 11.25 -7.13 -28.56
CA ARG A 28 12.31 -7.96 -27.97
C ARG A 28 13.09 -7.15 -26.94
N GLY A 29 13.21 -7.69 -25.73
CA GLY A 29 13.93 -7.02 -24.65
C GLY A 29 13.70 -7.66 -23.30
N PRO A 30 14.28 -7.08 -22.23
CA PRO A 30 14.00 -7.50 -20.87
C PRO A 30 12.57 -7.17 -20.47
N VAL A 31 12.10 -7.81 -19.39
CA VAL A 31 10.87 -7.43 -18.69
C VAL A 31 10.93 -5.96 -18.28
N VAL A 32 9.91 -5.18 -18.64
CA VAL A 32 9.78 -3.76 -18.30
C VAL A 32 8.93 -3.56 -17.06
N VAL A 33 7.81 -4.28 -16.94
CA VAL A 33 6.93 -4.23 -15.77
C VAL A 33 6.89 -5.58 -15.07
N SER A 34 7.06 -5.59 -13.75
CA SER A 34 6.66 -6.73 -12.91
C SER A 34 5.38 -6.40 -12.17
N ILE A 35 4.31 -7.16 -12.45
CA ILE A 35 3.06 -7.13 -11.70
C ILE A 35 3.27 -7.95 -10.42
N LEU A 36 3.00 -7.35 -9.27
CA LEU A 36 3.17 -7.94 -7.96
C LEU A 36 1.78 -8.25 -7.38
N CYS A 37 1.49 -9.54 -7.19
CA CYS A 37 0.20 -10.03 -6.72
C CYS A 37 0.34 -10.84 -5.43
N SER A 38 -0.29 -10.39 -4.35
CA SER A 38 -0.42 -11.14 -3.08
C SER A 38 -1.69 -11.96 -3.05
N VAL A 39 -1.57 -13.19 -2.56
CA VAL A 39 -2.68 -14.13 -2.46
C VAL A 39 -2.67 -14.82 -1.10
N PHE A 40 -3.82 -14.82 -0.43
CA PHE A 40 -4.09 -15.71 0.70
C PHE A 40 -5.60 -15.99 0.78
N ASN A 41 -6.03 -17.20 0.41
CA ASN A 41 -7.42 -17.61 0.35
C ASN A 41 -8.29 -16.73 -0.57
N HIS A 42 -7.81 -16.44 -1.78
CA HIS A 42 -8.50 -15.61 -2.77
C HIS A 42 -9.08 -16.42 -3.94
N ALA A 43 -9.32 -17.74 -3.80
CA ALA A 43 -9.80 -18.58 -4.89
C ALA A 43 -11.05 -18.02 -5.61
N PRO A 44 -12.06 -17.45 -4.91
CA PRO A 44 -13.24 -16.87 -5.56
C PRO A 44 -12.95 -15.67 -6.46
N PHE A 45 -11.75 -15.08 -6.31
CA PHE A 45 -11.41 -13.78 -6.84
C PHE A 45 -10.37 -13.82 -7.96
N LEU A 46 -9.46 -14.80 -7.90
CA LEU A 46 -8.25 -14.85 -8.70
C LEU A 46 -8.48 -14.88 -10.21
N LYS A 47 -9.58 -15.48 -10.67
CA LYS A 47 -9.85 -15.57 -12.11
C LYS A 47 -9.92 -14.18 -12.74
N ASP A 48 -10.76 -13.30 -12.20
CA ASP A 48 -10.90 -11.93 -12.70
C ASP A 48 -9.57 -11.16 -12.53
N THR A 49 -8.83 -11.42 -11.46
CA THR A 49 -7.53 -10.80 -11.21
C THR A 49 -6.51 -11.14 -12.31
N PHE A 50 -6.33 -12.42 -12.63
CA PHE A 50 -5.43 -12.83 -13.69
C PHE A 50 -5.91 -12.40 -15.08
N ASP A 51 -7.22 -12.46 -15.34
CA ASP A 51 -7.78 -12.02 -16.61
C ASP A 51 -7.55 -10.50 -16.82
N GLY A 52 -7.64 -9.69 -15.76
CA GLY A 52 -7.29 -8.26 -15.80
C GLY A 52 -5.81 -7.99 -16.05
N PHE A 53 -4.91 -8.85 -15.55
CA PHE A 53 -3.47 -8.74 -15.81
C PHE A 53 -3.10 -9.17 -17.23
N LEU A 54 -3.68 -10.27 -17.71
CA LEU A 54 -3.36 -10.87 -19.01
C LEU A 54 -4.06 -10.18 -20.18
N SER A 55 -5.08 -9.36 -19.90
CA SER A 55 -5.71 -8.47 -20.91
C SER A 55 -4.95 -7.16 -21.12
N GLN A 56 -3.83 -6.93 -20.41
CA GLN A 56 -3.00 -5.75 -20.61
C GLN A 56 -2.31 -5.79 -21.99
N VAL A 57 -2.46 -4.72 -22.75
CA VAL A 57 -1.86 -4.52 -24.07
C VAL A 57 -0.71 -3.54 -23.93
N THR A 58 0.51 -4.00 -24.20
CA THR A 58 1.76 -3.24 -24.05
C THR A 58 2.71 -3.53 -25.20
N GLU A 59 3.52 -2.55 -25.59
CA GLU A 59 4.61 -2.77 -26.56
C GLU A 59 5.85 -3.40 -25.91
N PHE A 60 5.88 -3.50 -24.58
CA PHE A 60 7.00 -4.05 -23.82
C PHE A 60 6.62 -5.34 -23.09
N PRO A 61 7.60 -6.22 -22.80
CA PRO A 61 7.36 -7.40 -21.98
C PRO A 61 7.01 -7.07 -20.53
N PHE A 62 6.07 -7.82 -19.95
CA PHE A 62 5.79 -7.81 -18.52
C PHE A 62 5.80 -9.22 -17.92
N GLU A 63 5.96 -9.32 -16.60
CA GLU A 63 5.80 -10.59 -15.86
C GLU A 63 4.77 -10.42 -14.73
N ILE A 64 4.14 -11.52 -14.34
CA ILE A 64 3.23 -11.60 -13.19
C ILE A 64 3.92 -12.42 -12.11
N LEU A 65 4.30 -11.76 -11.02
CA LEU A 65 4.79 -12.41 -9.81
C LEU A 65 3.63 -12.58 -8.84
N VAL A 66 3.21 -13.82 -8.63
CA VAL A 66 2.12 -14.15 -7.72
C VAL A 66 2.66 -14.89 -6.50
N ARG A 67 2.53 -14.28 -5.31
CA ARG A 67 2.91 -14.88 -4.03
C ARG A 67 1.68 -15.37 -3.29
N ASP A 68 1.56 -16.69 -3.20
CA ASP A 68 0.61 -17.37 -2.33
C ASP A 68 1.22 -17.55 -0.93
N ASP A 69 0.62 -16.94 0.10
CA ASP A 69 1.11 -17.00 1.48
C ASP A 69 0.50 -18.19 2.24
N ALA A 70 0.59 -19.37 1.62
CA ALA A 70 0.06 -20.64 2.10
C ALA A 70 -1.47 -20.72 2.20
N SER A 71 -2.16 -20.44 1.09
CA SER A 71 -3.61 -20.62 1.02
C SER A 71 -4.03 -22.06 1.28
N THR A 72 -5.19 -22.20 1.91
CA THR A 72 -5.84 -23.48 2.24
C THR A 72 -7.04 -23.77 1.36
N ASP A 73 -7.45 -22.82 0.52
CA ASP A 73 -8.46 -22.99 -0.53
C ASP A 73 -7.83 -23.33 -1.89
N ASP A 74 -8.62 -23.27 -2.95
CA ASP A 74 -8.19 -23.60 -4.31
C ASP A 74 -7.24 -22.56 -4.96
N SER A 75 -6.81 -21.52 -4.23
CA SER A 75 -5.95 -20.46 -4.77
C SER A 75 -4.69 -21.02 -5.41
N ARG A 76 -4.05 -21.99 -4.75
CA ARG A 76 -2.82 -22.62 -5.24
C ARG A 76 -3.03 -23.41 -6.52
N GLN A 77 -4.18 -24.07 -6.67
CA GLN A 77 -4.50 -24.80 -7.89
C GLN A 77 -4.71 -23.81 -9.04
N ILE A 78 -5.52 -22.76 -8.82
CA ILE A 78 -5.76 -21.72 -9.82
C ILE A 78 -4.44 -21.08 -10.27
N ILE A 79 -3.56 -20.73 -9.34
CA ILE A 79 -2.24 -20.16 -9.65
C ILE A 79 -1.41 -21.11 -10.53
N ARG A 80 -1.42 -22.41 -10.24
CA ARG A 80 -0.70 -23.42 -11.05
C ARG A 80 -1.28 -23.50 -12.46
N ASP A 81 -2.60 -23.49 -12.60
CA ASP A 81 -3.28 -23.56 -13.89
C ASP A 81 -2.95 -22.34 -14.77
N TYR A 82 -2.89 -21.14 -14.20
CA TYR A 82 -2.44 -19.95 -14.93
C TYR A 82 -0.95 -20.01 -15.26
N SER A 83 -0.09 -20.49 -14.35
CA SER A 83 1.35 -20.65 -14.63
C SER A 83 1.63 -21.67 -15.74
N GLN A 84 0.82 -22.74 -15.84
CA GLN A 84 0.93 -23.73 -16.91
C GLN A 84 0.44 -23.20 -18.26
N ARG A 85 -0.59 -22.36 -18.27
CA ARG A 85 -1.12 -21.74 -19.51
C ARG A 85 -0.28 -20.56 -20.01
N TYR A 86 0.41 -19.87 -19.11
CA TYR A 86 1.24 -18.70 -19.42
C TYR A 86 2.65 -18.82 -18.80
N PRO A 87 3.41 -19.90 -19.09
CA PRO A 87 4.70 -20.18 -18.46
C PRO A 87 5.77 -19.09 -18.67
N GLY A 88 5.69 -18.30 -19.74
CA GLY A 88 6.61 -17.19 -19.96
C GLY A 88 6.24 -15.89 -19.24
N ILE A 89 5.04 -15.80 -18.65
CA ILE A 89 4.48 -14.57 -18.06
C ILE A 89 4.22 -14.74 -16.56
N VAL A 90 3.60 -15.85 -16.15
CA VAL A 90 3.13 -16.06 -14.77
C VAL A 90 4.14 -16.89 -13.98
N ARG A 91 4.77 -16.25 -12.99
CA ARG A 91 5.76 -16.87 -12.10
C ARG A 91 5.21 -16.99 -10.67
N PRO A 92 4.88 -18.20 -10.23
CA PRO A 92 4.32 -18.42 -8.90
C PRO A 92 5.41 -18.55 -7.82
N ILE A 93 5.12 -18.00 -6.64
CA ILE A 93 5.87 -18.16 -5.39
C ILE A 93 4.89 -18.75 -4.37
N LEU A 94 4.97 -20.06 -4.14
CA LEU A 94 4.06 -20.77 -3.25
C LEU A 94 4.75 -21.00 -1.89
N GLU A 95 4.39 -20.19 -0.90
CA GLU A 95 5.01 -20.27 0.42
C GLU A 95 4.49 -21.48 1.17
N PRO A 96 5.35 -22.27 1.85
CA PRO A 96 4.90 -23.45 2.58
C PRO A 96 4.11 -23.09 3.85
N VAL A 97 4.29 -21.88 4.40
CA VAL A 97 3.69 -21.42 5.65
C VAL A 97 3.33 -19.95 5.50
N ASN A 98 2.17 -19.56 6.05
CA ASN A 98 1.75 -18.17 6.11
C ASN A 98 2.66 -17.38 7.05
N ARG A 99 3.31 -16.31 6.54
CA ARG A 99 4.25 -15.47 7.29
C ARG A 99 3.76 -14.04 7.50
N TYR A 100 2.51 -13.73 7.15
CA TYR A 100 1.92 -12.41 7.38
C TYR A 100 1.72 -12.13 8.89
N PRO A 101 1.94 -10.89 9.38
CA PRO A 101 2.44 -9.70 8.68
C PRO A 101 3.98 -9.55 8.74
N PHE A 102 4.70 -10.56 9.23
CA PHE A 102 6.15 -10.50 9.45
C PHE A 102 6.92 -10.38 8.14
N LEU A 103 6.47 -11.08 7.11
CA LEU A 103 7.01 -10.99 5.76
C LEU A 103 5.96 -10.38 4.82
N ARG A 104 6.17 -9.12 4.44
CA ARG A 104 5.24 -8.40 3.56
C ARG A 104 5.42 -8.89 2.12
N SER A 105 4.32 -9.27 1.46
CA SER A 105 4.34 -9.74 0.08
C SER A 105 5.01 -8.74 -0.87
N ARG A 106 4.73 -7.43 -0.73
CA ARG A 106 5.39 -6.36 -1.49
C ARG A 106 6.92 -6.40 -1.42
N VAL A 107 7.48 -6.70 -0.25
CA VAL A 107 8.95 -6.76 -0.06
C VAL A 107 9.54 -7.96 -0.79
N VAL A 108 8.94 -9.14 -0.61
CA VAL A 108 9.39 -10.38 -1.28
C VAL A 108 9.27 -10.26 -2.79
N LEU A 109 8.10 -9.84 -3.26
CA LEU A 109 7.79 -9.70 -4.68
C LEU A 109 8.68 -8.64 -5.33
N GLY A 110 8.89 -7.49 -4.68
CA GLY A 110 9.78 -6.44 -5.19
C GLY A 110 11.24 -6.90 -5.31
N ALA A 111 11.75 -7.70 -4.37
CA ALA A 111 13.11 -8.24 -4.45
C ALA A 111 13.30 -9.28 -5.58
N LEU A 112 12.22 -9.91 -6.03
CA LEU A 112 12.23 -10.89 -7.11
C LEU A 112 11.90 -10.27 -8.48
N ALA A 113 11.39 -9.05 -8.51
CA ALA A 113 10.96 -8.36 -9.72
C ALA A 113 12.13 -8.08 -10.67
N ARG A 114 11.89 -8.32 -11.98
CA ARG A 114 12.86 -8.05 -13.05
C ARG A 114 12.58 -6.73 -13.76
N GLY A 115 11.34 -6.24 -13.69
CA GLY A 115 10.89 -5.01 -14.31
C GLY A 115 11.54 -3.78 -13.70
N ARG A 116 11.84 -2.80 -14.55
CA ARG A 116 12.22 -1.44 -14.13
C ARG A 116 11.03 -0.64 -13.59
N TYR A 117 9.81 -1.12 -13.81
CA TYR A 117 8.57 -0.65 -13.21
C TYR A 117 7.87 -1.78 -12.47
N LEU A 118 7.16 -1.43 -11.41
CA LEU A 118 6.38 -2.34 -10.58
C LEU A 118 4.92 -1.88 -10.59
N ALA A 119 4.01 -2.83 -10.82
CA ALA A 119 2.57 -2.63 -10.67
C ALA A 119 2.09 -3.50 -9.52
N TYR A 120 1.28 -3.00 -8.59
CA TYR A 120 0.80 -3.81 -7.47
C TYR A 120 -0.71 -3.98 -7.55
N CYS A 121 -1.20 -5.21 -7.36
CA CYS A 121 -2.63 -5.50 -7.24
C CYS A 121 -2.81 -6.78 -6.45
N ASP A 122 -3.58 -6.74 -5.37
CA ASP A 122 -3.88 -7.94 -4.57
C ASP A 122 -4.76 -8.91 -5.35
N GLY A 123 -4.71 -10.20 -5.00
CA GLY A 123 -5.44 -11.27 -5.69
C GLY A 123 -6.97 -11.16 -5.57
N ASP A 124 -7.46 -10.29 -4.69
CA ASP A 124 -8.85 -9.94 -4.48
C ASP A 124 -9.27 -8.64 -5.19
N ASP A 125 -8.43 -8.03 -6.03
CA ASP A 125 -8.76 -6.86 -6.86
C ASP A 125 -8.45 -7.14 -8.34
N TYR A 126 -8.92 -6.30 -9.27
CA TYR A 126 -8.60 -6.47 -10.69
C TYR A 126 -8.65 -5.17 -11.50
N TRP A 127 -8.13 -5.22 -12.73
CA TRP A 127 -8.06 -4.10 -13.66
C TRP A 127 -9.07 -4.26 -14.80
N LEU A 128 -9.60 -3.13 -15.30
CA LEU A 128 -10.52 -3.10 -16.43
C LEU A 128 -9.90 -2.54 -17.70
N ASP A 129 -9.01 -1.55 -17.56
CA ASP A 129 -8.42 -0.89 -18.72
C ASP A 129 -7.27 -1.74 -19.30
N PRO A 130 -7.36 -2.23 -20.54
CA PRO A 130 -6.29 -3.00 -21.16
C PRO A 130 -5.04 -2.15 -21.44
N SER A 131 -5.17 -0.83 -21.51
CA SER A 131 -4.05 0.07 -21.78
C SER A 131 -3.34 0.59 -20.52
N LYS A 132 -3.83 0.22 -19.32
CA LYS A 132 -3.33 0.73 -18.03
C LYS A 132 -1.81 0.67 -17.93
N LEU A 133 -1.19 -0.49 -18.13
CA LEU A 133 0.26 -0.61 -18.00
C LEU A 133 1.01 0.26 -19.03
N GLN A 134 0.56 0.25 -20.29
CA GLN A 134 1.20 1.02 -21.36
C GLN A 134 1.13 2.52 -21.05
N GLN A 135 -0.03 3.04 -20.69
CA GLN A 135 -0.23 4.47 -20.42
C GLN A 135 0.55 4.92 -19.19
N GLN A 136 0.46 4.18 -18.08
CA GLN A 136 1.16 4.54 -16.85
C GLN A 136 2.68 4.52 -17.01
N VAL A 137 3.24 3.52 -17.72
CA VAL A 137 4.67 3.49 -18.05
C VAL A 137 5.04 4.65 -18.96
N SER A 138 4.23 4.94 -20.00
CA SER A 138 4.49 6.04 -20.94
C SER A 138 4.49 7.41 -20.25
N SER A 139 3.60 7.62 -19.28
CA SER A 139 3.61 8.84 -18.45
C SER A 139 4.87 8.94 -17.59
N LEU A 140 5.31 7.84 -16.98
CA LEU A 140 6.55 7.84 -16.19
C LEU A 140 7.78 8.07 -17.07
N GLU A 141 7.86 7.48 -18.26
CA GLU A 141 8.99 7.68 -19.20
C GLU A 141 9.12 9.13 -19.67
N ARG A 142 7.99 9.79 -19.96
CA ARG A 142 7.98 11.19 -20.40
C ARG A 142 8.40 12.18 -19.31
N SER A 143 8.30 11.77 -18.05
CA SER A 143 8.53 12.62 -16.89
C SER A 143 9.46 11.94 -15.88
N PRO A 144 10.79 12.04 -16.06
CA PRO A 144 11.78 11.42 -15.17
C PRO A 144 11.69 11.85 -13.70
N GLU A 145 11.11 13.02 -13.41
CA GLU A 145 10.84 13.55 -12.07
C GLU A 145 9.70 12.84 -11.33
N LEU A 146 8.93 12.01 -12.05
CA LEU A 146 7.87 11.18 -11.46
C LEU A 146 8.39 9.79 -11.12
N VAL A 147 8.02 9.33 -9.93
CA VAL A 147 8.27 7.96 -9.47
C VAL A 147 7.04 7.06 -9.65
N LEU A 148 5.84 7.64 -9.65
CA LEU A 148 4.58 6.89 -9.53
C LEU A 148 3.48 7.44 -10.45
N SER A 149 2.69 6.55 -11.03
CA SER A 149 1.43 6.84 -11.71
C SER A 149 0.30 6.10 -10.99
N HIS A 150 -0.86 6.73 -10.84
CA HIS A 150 -2.05 6.13 -10.21
C HIS A 150 -3.33 6.55 -10.92
N HIS A 151 -4.41 5.80 -10.70
CA HIS A 151 -5.73 6.12 -11.26
C HIS A 151 -6.85 5.71 -10.28
N GLN A 152 -8.11 5.93 -10.68
CA GLN A 152 -9.30 5.64 -9.88
C GLN A 152 -9.59 4.13 -9.75
N ALA A 153 -10.36 3.75 -8.73
CA ALA A 153 -11.03 2.45 -8.68
C ALA A 153 -12.51 2.61 -8.27
N VAL A 154 -13.36 1.70 -8.70
CA VAL A 154 -14.71 1.53 -8.14
C VAL A 154 -14.66 0.56 -6.96
N ILE A 155 -15.69 0.57 -6.11
CA ILE A 155 -15.86 -0.41 -5.04
C ILE A 155 -16.98 -1.36 -5.46
N ALA A 156 -16.69 -2.66 -5.37
CA ALA A 156 -17.67 -3.72 -5.60
C ALA A 156 -17.81 -4.62 -4.38
N GLU A 157 -19.05 -5.04 -4.08
CA GLU A 157 -19.39 -5.96 -2.99
C GLU A 157 -20.39 -6.98 -3.49
N ASN A 158 -20.14 -8.26 -3.19
CA ASN A 158 -21.00 -9.36 -3.63
C ASN A 158 -21.30 -9.33 -5.15
N GLY A 159 -20.34 -8.87 -5.95
CA GLY A 159 -20.48 -8.75 -7.40
C GLY A 159 -21.16 -7.49 -7.90
N LEU A 160 -21.65 -6.60 -7.02
CA LEU A 160 -22.34 -5.36 -7.41
C LEU A 160 -21.48 -4.13 -7.13
N VAL A 161 -21.58 -3.10 -7.97
CA VAL A 161 -20.92 -1.81 -7.76
C VAL A 161 -21.61 -1.04 -6.64
N THR A 162 -20.89 -0.76 -5.56
CA THR A 162 -21.40 -0.01 -4.39
C THR A 162 -20.82 1.40 -4.27
N SER A 163 -19.74 1.71 -5.00
CA SER A 163 -19.24 3.08 -5.18
C SER A 163 -18.56 3.24 -6.54
N LEU A 164 -18.85 4.35 -7.21
CA LEU A 164 -18.17 4.73 -8.46
C LEU A 164 -16.77 5.34 -8.23
N ALA A 165 -16.41 5.61 -6.98
CA ALA A 165 -15.11 6.15 -6.64
C ALA A 165 -14.64 5.61 -5.28
N LYS A 166 -13.46 5.00 -5.28
CA LYS A 166 -12.73 4.65 -4.06
C LYS A 166 -11.85 5.81 -3.61
N LEU A 167 -11.21 6.52 -4.53
CA LEU A 167 -10.43 7.72 -4.24
C LEU A 167 -11.35 8.95 -4.33
N PRO A 168 -11.47 9.76 -3.26
CA PRO A 168 -12.21 11.01 -3.31
C PRO A 168 -11.70 11.94 -4.40
N GLN A 169 -12.60 12.68 -5.06
CA GLN A 169 -12.25 13.56 -6.18
C GLN A 169 -11.14 14.57 -5.84
N ALA A 170 -11.13 15.08 -4.61
CA ALA A 170 -10.08 16.01 -4.15
C ALA A 170 -8.67 15.40 -4.13
N LEU A 171 -8.56 14.07 -4.18
CA LEU A 171 -7.30 13.33 -4.22
C LEU A 171 -6.95 12.79 -5.63
N CYS A 172 -7.84 12.95 -6.62
CA CYS A 172 -7.65 12.56 -8.02
C CYS A 172 -6.77 13.59 -8.76
N ARG A 173 -5.48 13.65 -8.39
CA ARG A 173 -4.49 14.56 -8.99
C ARG A 173 -3.07 14.04 -8.85
N GLY A 174 -2.14 14.68 -9.54
CA GLY A 174 -0.71 14.52 -9.30
C GLY A 174 -0.26 15.10 -7.96
N TYR A 175 0.90 14.65 -7.50
CA TYR A 175 1.52 15.07 -6.24
C TYR A 175 3.00 15.32 -6.43
N SER A 176 3.55 16.33 -5.74
CA SER A 176 5.01 16.45 -5.62
C SER A 176 5.60 15.32 -4.76
N GLY A 177 6.90 15.06 -4.90
CA GLY A 177 7.61 14.10 -4.03
C GLY A 177 7.44 14.43 -2.55
N THR A 178 7.58 15.71 -2.18
CA THR A 178 7.34 16.20 -0.81
C THR A 178 5.93 15.89 -0.31
N GLU A 179 4.91 16.04 -1.16
CA GLU A 179 3.54 15.68 -0.79
C GLU A 179 3.39 14.18 -0.52
N LEU A 180 4.01 13.33 -1.35
CA LEU A 180 4.03 11.88 -1.15
C LEU A 180 4.75 11.49 0.13
N THR A 181 5.92 12.08 0.43
CA THR A 181 6.66 11.89 1.69
C THR A 181 5.87 12.33 2.92
N ARG A 182 4.88 13.21 2.76
CA ARG A 182 3.92 13.58 3.82
C ARG A 182 2.75 12.60 3.97
N GLY A 183 2.73 11.53 3.16
CA GLY A 183 1.83 10.40 3.25
C GLY A 183 0.46 10.63 2.62
N LYS A 184 0.42 10.79 1.30
CA LYS A 184 -0.85 10.81 0.56
C LYS A 184 -1.46 9.42 0.52
N TRP A 185 -2.79 9.38 0.53
CA TRP A 185 -3.53 8.15 0.31
C TRP A 185 -3.71 7.95 -1.19
N LEU A 186 -3.25 6.81 -1.69
CA LEU A 186 -3.41 6.32 -3.05
C LEU A 186 -4.03 4.93 -2.99
N ILE A 187 -4.65 4.48 -4.09
CA ILE A 187 -5.25 3.15 -4.15
C ILE A 187 -4.18 2.15 -4.58
N THR A 188 -3.92 1.14 -3.75
CA THR A 188 -2.84 0.18 -3.98
C THR A 188 -2.91 -0.51 -5.35
N LEU A 189 -4.09 -1.00 -5.76
CA LEU A 189 -4.30 -1.68 -7.05
C LEU A 189 -4.07 -0.78 -8.28
N SER A 190 -4.08 0.56 -8.12
CA SER A 190 -3.98 1.49 -9.24
C SER A 190 -2.56 1.98 -9.52
N MET A 191 -1.61 1.68 -8.64
CA MET A 191 -0.24 2.22 -8.73
C MET A 191 0.64 1.44 -9.70
N VAL A 192 1.34 2.16 -10.56
CA VAL A 192 2.57 1.73 -11.24
C VAL A 192 3.68 2.68 -10.82
N TYR A 193 4.83 2.16 -10.42
CA TYR A 193 5.93 2.97 -9.92
C TYR A 193 7.28 2.44 -10.40
N ARG A 194 8.29 3.32 -10.44
CA ARG A 194 9.66 2.95 -10.78
C ARG A 194 10.19 1.94 -9.74
N ASN A 195 10.90 0.92 -10.21
CA ASN A 195 11.58 -0.04 -9.35
C ASN A 195 12.82 0.60 -8.71
N VAL A 196 12.59 1.43 -7.71
CA VAL A 196 13.61 2.11 -6.90
C VAL A 196 13.74 1.42 -5.55
N PHE A 197 14.91 1.55 -4.94
CA PHE A 197 15.15 1.00 -3.62
C PHE A 197 14.27 1.71 -2.57
N VAL A 198 13.34 0.97 -1.98
CA VAL A 198 12.57 1.41 -0.82
C VAL A 198 13.03 0.61 0.40
N PRO A 199 13.57 1.25 1.45
CA PRO A 199 14.06 0.52 2.62
C PRO A 199 12.91 -0.22 3.31
N VAL A 200 13.20 -1.43 3.78
CA VAL A 200 12.26 -2.16 4.64
C VAL A 200 12.40 -1.60 6.05
N HIS A 201 11.29 -1.15 6.64
CA HIS A 201 11.32 -0.64 8.00
C HIS A 201 11.68 -1.76 8.99
N GLU A 202 12.60 -1.50 9.93
CA GLU A 202 13.03 -2.50 10.95
C GLU A 202 11.85 -3.11 11.74
N GLN A 203 10.79 -2.31 11.90
CA GLN A 203 9.56 -2.67 12.60
C GLN A 203 8.38 -2.89 11.63
N ALA A 204 8.62 -3.29 10.38
CA ALA A 204 7.58 -3.48 9.35
C ALA A 204 6.41 -4.37 9.81
N SER A 205 6.67 -5.37 10.66
CA SER A 205 5.64 -6.24 11.24
C SER A 205 4.67 -5.52 12.19
N ARG A 206 5.07 -4.36 12.74
CA ARG A 206 4.24 -3.55 13.65
C ARG A 206 3.29 -2.60 12.94
N PHE A 207 3.52 -2.33 11.65
CA PHE A 207 2.64 -1.47 10.87
C PHE A 207 1.29 -2.14 10.66
N LYS A 208 0.21 -1.37 10.83
CA LYS A 208 -1.13 -1.81 10.43
C LYS A 208 -1.48 -1.31 9.03
N ASN A 209 -0.99 -0.14 8.67
CA ASN A 209 -1.01 0.39 7.31
C ASN A 209 0.44 0.63 6.85
N TYR A 210 1.01 -0.33 6.11
CA TYR A 210 2.38 -0.23 5.59
C TYR A 210 2.47 0.62 4.32
N ASP A 211 1.36 0.80 3.61
CA ASP A 211 1.31 1.58 2.36
C ASP A 211 1.66 3.05 2.61
N ALA A 212 1.23 3.62 3.75
CA ALA A 212 1.59 5.00 4.12
C ALA A 212 3.11 5.20 4.26
N TYR A 213 3.83 4.22 4.81
CA TYR A 213 5.30 4.25 4.87
C TYR A 213 5.92 4.08 3.49
N PHE A 214 5.43 3.10 2.74
CA PHE A 214 5.94 2.79 1.41
C PHE A 214 5.81 3.99 0.45
N ILE A 215 4.63 4.63 0.40
CA ILE A 215 4.39 5.82 -0.41
C ILE A 215 5.26 7.00 0.06
N SER A 216 5.49 7.10 1.38
CA SER A 216 6.35 8.13 1.95
C SER A 216 7.79 8.02 1.43
N GLU A 217 8.34 6.81 1.43
CA GLU A 217 9.67 6.52 0.92
C GLU A 217 9.75 6.67 -0.59
N LEU A 218 8.73 6.23 -1.35
CA LEU A 218 8.68 6.48 -2.79
C LEU A 218 8.75 7.97 -3.13
N GLY A 219 8.08 8.84 -2.36
CA GLY A 219 8.10 10.29 -2.56
C GLY A 219 9.50 10.93 -2.57
N ARG A 220 10.50 10.25 -1.99
CA ARG A 220 11.91 10.68 -2.03
C ARG A 220 12.55 10.54 -3.40
N HIS A 221 11.95 9.75 -4.29
CA HIS A 221 12.45 9.46 -5.63
C HIS A 221 11.70 10.21 -6.73
N GLY A 222 10.62 10.92 -6.41
CA GLY A 222 9.87 11.69 -7.38
C GLY A 222 8.42 11.94 -7.00
N GLY A 223 7.72 12.68 -7.84
CA GLY A 223 6.29 12.95 -7.72
C GLY A 223 5.40 11.82 -8.26
N ALA A 224 4.10 12.07 -8.24
CA ALA A 224 3.10 11.20 -8.84
C ALA A 224 2.25 11.93 -9.88
N VAL A 225 1.81 11.21 -10.91
CA VAL A 225 0.77 11.64 -11.86
C VAL A 225 -0.51 10.83 -11.65
N PHE A 226 -1.66 11.47 -11.89
CA PHE A 226 -2.96 10.81 -11.90
C PHE A 226 -3.45 10.65 -13.35
N GLU A 227 -3.81 9.42 -13.73
CA GLU A 227 -4.39 9.12 -15.05
C GLU A 227 -5.92 9.17 -14.95
N ASP A 228 -6.52 10.25 -15.44
CA ASP A 228 -7.98 10.46 -15.43
C ASP A 228 -8.71 9.80 -16.60
N HIS A 229 -7.99 9.43 -17.65
CA HIS A 229 -8.51 8.83 -18.87
C HIS A 229 -8.62 7.29 -18.82
N LEU A 230 -7.99 6.65 -17.83
CA LEU A 230 -8.05 5.20 -17.67
C LEU A 230 -9.38 4.78 -17.05
N LEU A 231 -9.92 3.64 -17.51
CA LEU A 231 -11.01 2.99 -16.79
C LEU A 231 -10.56 2.67 -15.36
N PRO A 232 -11.47 2.82 -14.37
CA PRO A 232 -11.13 2.52 -13.00
C PRO A 232 -10.83 1.03 -12.83
N GLY A 233 -9.94 0.68 -11.89
CA GLY A 233 -9.87 -0.70 -11.43
C GLY A 233 -11.07 -1.06 -10.55
N VAL A 234 -11.20 -2.31 -10.14
CA VAL A 234 -12.25 -2.75 -9.24
C VAL A 234 -11.64 -3.21 -7.92
N TYR A 235 -11.96 -2.48 -6.86
CA TYR A 235 -11.65 -2.86 -5.50
C TYR A 235 -12.79 -3.72 -4.95
N ARG A 236 -12.55 -4.99 -4.58
CA ARG A 236 -13.60 -5.82 -3.98
C ARG A 236 -13.57 -5.70 -2.46
N ARG A 237 -14.69 -5.29 -1.88
CA ARG A 237 -14.90 -5.27 -0.44
C ARG A 237 -15.61 -6.57 -0.01
N HIS A 238 -15.02 -7.28 0.94
CA HIS A 238 -15.54 -8.52 1.51
C HIS A 238 -15.00 -8.75 2.94
N PRO A 239 -15.63 -9.65 3.74
CA PRO A 239 -15.28 -9.86 5.15
C PRO A 239 -13.83 -10.29 5.41
N ALA A 240 -13.17 -10.91 4.42
CA ALA A 240 -11.78 -11.35 4.53
C ALA A 240 -10.73 -10.25 4.26
N ASN A 241 -11.11 -9.03 3.85
CA ASN A 241 -10.14 -7.96 3.66
C ASN A 241 -9.45 -7.59 5.00
N THR A 242 -8.14 -7.35 4.97
CA THR A 242 -7.38 -7.06 6.20
C THR A 242 -7.64 -5.67 6.80
N TRP A 243 -8.05 -4.70 5.97
CA TRP A 243 -8.22 -3.29 6.39
C TRP A 243 -9.68 -2.82 6.38
N SER A 244 -10.41 -3.09 5.30
CA SER A 244 -11.82 -2.65 5.17
C SER A 244 -12.79 -3.40 6.07
N ALA A 245 -12.44 -4.59 6.55
CA ALA A 245 -13.27 -5.34 7.50
C ALA A 245 -13.14 -4.86 8.96
N LEU A 246 -12.12 -4.06 9.28
CA LEU A 246 -11.93 -3.51 10.62
C LEU A 246 -13.03 -2.50 10.96
N ASP A 247 -13.30 -2.28 12.24
CA ASP A 247 -14.11 -1.14 12.66
C ASP A 247 -13.32 0.19 12.57
N GLN A 248 -14.00 1.33 12.74
CA GLN A 248 -13.35 2.64 12.60
C GLN A 248 -12.28 2.87 13.67
N ASP A 249 -12.52 2.48 14.92
CA ASP A 249 -11.58 2.64 16.03
C ASP A 249 -10.29 1.84 15.80
N GLN A 250 -10.42 0.62 15.28
CA GLN A 250 -9.30 -0.24 14.91
C GLN A 250 -8.47 0.36 13.77
N ARG A 251 -9.13 0.92 12.74
CA ARG A 251 -8.44 1.63 11.66
C ARG A 251 -7.69 2.86 12.18
N ASP A 252 -8.33 3.65 13.02
CA ASP A 252 -7.75 4.86 13.59
C ASP A 252 -6.54 4.52 14.47
N ALA A 253 -6.65 3.53 15.35
CA ALA A 253 -5.53 3.01 16.13
C ALA A 253 -4.40 2.49 15.21
N GLY A 254 -4.74 1.79 14.13
CA GLY A 254 -3.79 1.31 13.13
C GLY A 254 -3.03 2.43 12.44
N HIS A 255 -3.71 3.53 12.08
CA HIS A 255 -3.11 4.73 11.54
C HIS A 255 -2.16 5.40 12.54
N VAL A 256 -2.61 5.61 13.78
CA VAL A 256 -1.77 6.23 14.83
C VAL A 256 -0.47 5.46 15.03
N VAL A 257 -0.56 4.13 15.17
CA VAL A 257 0.61 3.26 15.35
C VAL A 257 1.55 3.36 14.14
N SER A 258 1.00 3.29 12.93
CA SER A 258 1.80 3.37 11.71
C SER A 258 2.49 4.73 11.58
N TYR A 259 1.76 5.84 11.79
CA TYR A 259 2.30 7.20 11.71
C TYR A 259 3.37 7.45 12.77
N PHE A 260 3.23 6.89 13.97
CA PHE A 260 4.26 6.97 15.00
C PHE A 260 5.57 6.30 14.55
N TYR A 261 5.49 5.10 13.96
CA TYR A 261 6.70 4.42 13.47
C TYR A 261 7.33 5.13 12.28
N ILE A 262 6.54 5.74 11.39
CA ILE A 262 7.08 6.59 10.31
C ILE A 262 7.78 7.83 10.89
N ALA A 263 7.18 8.49 11.89
CA ALA A 263 7.80 9.63 12.55
C ALA A 263 9.15 9.25 13.19
N ARG A 264 9.22 8.08 13.82
CA ARG A 264 10.46 7.54 14.36
C ARG A 264 11.48 7.25 13.27
N HIS A 265 11.07 6.63 12.17
CA HIS A 265 11.95 6.36 11.02
C HIS A 265 12.69 7.61 10.55
N TYR A 266 11.94 8.70 10.31
CA TYR A 266 12.54 9.96 9.87
C TYR A 266 13.40 10.60 10.95
N ARG A 267 13.02 10.48 12.23
CA ARG A 267 13.83 10.99 13.35
C ARG A 267 15.18 10.27 13.44
N ASP A 268 15.19 8.94 13.35
CA ASP A 268 16.39 8.13 13.46
C ASP A 268 17.36 8.41 12.29
N ARG A 269 16.86 8.96 11.17
CA ARG A 269 17.64 9.47 10.03
C ARG A 269 18.05 10.95 10.12
N GLY A 270 17.68 11.66 11.19
CA GLY A 270 17.96 13.09 11.37
C GLY A 270 17.00 14.04 10.61
N GLU A 271 15.94 13.51 10.00
CA GLU A 271 14.98 14.29 9.20
C GLU A 271 13.86 14.86 10.07
N LEU A 272 14.22 15.83 10.92
CA LEU A 272 13.37 16.31 12.02
C LEU A 272 12.04 16.95 11.57
N GLU A 273 12.03 17.70 10.47
CA GLU A 273 10.79 18.31 9.95
C GLU A 273 9.78 17.23 9.54
N MET A 274 10.24 16.20 8.84
CA MET A 274 9.38 15.10 8.41
C MET A 274 8.92 14.26 9.60
N ALA A 275 9.83 14.00 10.55
CA ALA A 275 9.47 13.35 11.82
C ALA A 275 8.38 14.12 12.57
N GLN A 276 8.49 15.45 12.64
CA GLN A 276 7.49 16.31 13.27
C GLN A 276 6.16 16.25 12.51
N HIS A 277 6.17 16.30 11.17
CA HIS A 277 4.96 16.18 10.36
C HIS A 277 4.20 14.87 10.67
N TRP A 278 4.88 13.72 10.65
CA TRP A 278 4.26 12.43 10.93
C TRP A 278 3.81 12.30 12.38
N GLN A 279 4.54 12.89 13.33
CA GLN A 279 4.11 12.98 14.72
C GLN A 279 2.83 13.82 14.86
N THR A 280 2.75 14.99 14.21
CA THR A 280 1.54 15.82 14.17
C THR A 280 0.39 15.08 13.52
N LYS A 281 0.64 14.32 12.44
CA LYS A 281 -0.39 13.49 11.78
C LYS A 281 -0.93 12.40 12.71
N ALA A 282 -0.06 11.74 13.48
CA ALA A 282 -0.48 10.77 14.50
C ALA A 282 -1.34 11.43 15.59
N VAL A 283 -0.95 12.60 16.08
CA VAL A 283 -1.75 13.35 17.08
C VAL A 283 -3.09 13.78 16.51
N ARG A 284 -3.13 14.31 15.29
CA ARG A 284 -4.39 14.71 14.62
C ARG A 284 -5.35 13.54 14.48
N GLN A 285 -4.85 12.36 14.14
CA GLN A 285 -5.65 11.14 14.06
C GLN A 285 -6.24 10.72 15.42
N ILE A 286 -5.48 10.89 16.51
CA ILE A 286 -6.01 10.67 17.87
C ILE A 286 -7.11 11.68 18.18
N THR A 287 -6.88 12.97 17.89
CA THR A 287 -7.86 14.01 18.21
C THR A 287 -9.11 13.95 17.34
N SER A 288 -9.04 13.41 16.12
CA SER A 288 -10.22 13.24 15.26
C SER A 288 -11.03 11.98 15.61
N SER A 289 -10.38 10.95 16.18
CA SER A 289 -11.06 9.73 16.65
C SER A 289 -11.65 9.89 18.06
N LEU A 290 -11.06 10.77 18.87
CA LEU A 290 -11.70 11.32 20.05
C LEU A 290 -12.75 12.33 19.62
N ASP A 291 -14.00 11.90 19.58
CA ASP A 291 -15.13 12.76 19.26
C ASP A 291 -15.32 13.84 20.35
N LEU A 292 -14.47 14.86 20.36
CA LEU A 292 -14.45 15.92 21.38
C LEU A 292 -15.63 16.90 21.22
N ASN A 293 -16.38 16.79 20.13
CA ASN A 293 -17.55 17.64 19.83
C ASN A 293 -18.90 16.96 20.06
N SER A 294 -18.98 15.66 20.37
CA SER A 294 -20.26 15.00 20.66
C SER A 294 -20.78 15.21 22.09
N GLY A 295 -20.26 16.23 22.80
CA GLY A 295 -20.57 16.51 24.20
C GLY A 295 -20.96 17.94 24.58
N ILE A 296 -21.20 18.85 23.61
CA ILE A 296 -21.65 20.22 23.92
C ILE A 296 -22.92 20.55 23.14
N GLY A 297 -23.98 19.80 23.41
CA GLY A 297 -25.37 20.24 23.17
C GLY A 297 -26.01 20.55 24.52
N PRO A 298 -26.79 21.65 24.66
CA PRO A 298 -27.44 21.95 25.93
C PRO A 298 -28.50 20.88 26.20
N SER A 299 -28.45 20.31 27.40
CA SER A 299 -29.45 19.40 28.00
C SER A 299 -29.59 18.00 27.39
N GLN A 300 -28.70 17.07 27.76
CA GLN A 300 -29.10 15.74 28.26
C GLN A 300 -28.00 15.15 29.17
N PRO A 301 -28.36 14.48 30.29
CA PRO A 301 -27.38 13.86 31.17
C PRO A 301 -26.73 12.65 30.48
N VAL A 302 -25.43 12.76 30.22
CA VAL A 302 -24.59 11.72 29.63
C VAL A 302 -24.52 10.52 30.58
N ARG A 303 -24.97 9.34 30.13
CA ARG A 303 -24.65 8.07 30.80
C ARG A 303 -23.20 7.68 30.43
N PRO A 304 -22.31 7.41 31.40
CA PRO A 304 -20.93 7.03 31.09
C PRO A 304 -20.85 5.51 30.92
N PRO A 305 -20.65 5.01 29.70
CA PRO A 305 -19.60 4.02 29.52
C PRO A 305 -18.93 4.10 28.13
N LEU A 306 -17.61 4.29 28.10
CA LEU A 306 -16.63 3.86 27.06
C LEU A 306 -15.31 4.65 27.11
N LEU A 307 -15.29 5.81 27.77
CA LEU A 307 -14.07 6.60 28.00
C LEU A 307 -12.96 5.83 28.73
N SER A 308 -13.29 4.86 29.60
CA SER A 308 -12.27 4.21 30.45
C SER A 308 -11.35 3.23 29.72
N SER A 309 -11.81 2.56 28.66
CA SER A 309 -10.99 1.61 27.89
C SER A 309 -10.11 2.33 26.87
N TYR A 310 -10.67 3.36 26.21
CA TYR A 310 -9.94 4.21 25.26
C TYR A 310 -8.90 5.07 25.98
N VAL A 311 -9.25 5.74 27.08
CA VAL A 311 -8.27 6.49 27.89
C VAL A 311 -7.19 5.58 28.47
N ARG A 312 -7.51 4.31 28.81
CA ARG A 312 -6.49 3.33 29.21
C ARG A 312 -5.56 2.97 28.05
N ARG A 313 -6.07 2.79 26.82
CA ARG A 313 -5.23 2.52 25.64
C ARG A 313 -4.38 3.72 25.23
N VAL A 314 -4.95 4.93 25.26
CA VAL A 314 -4.19 6.15 24.99
C VAL A 314 -3.17 6.43 26.09
N LYS A 315 -3.50 6.21 27.37
CA LYS A 315 -2.52 6.28 28.47
C LYS A 315 -1.43 5.21 28.35
N SER A 316 -1.78 3.99 27.93
CA SER A 316 -0.81 2.93 27.66
C SER A 316 0.13 3.33 26.53
N LEU A 317 -0.41 3.82 25.41
CA LEU A 317 0.36 4.35 24.29
C LEU A 317 1.22 5.54 24.72
N TRP A 318 0.68 6.50 25.49
CA TRP A 318 1.43 7.64 26.03
C TRP A 318 2.54 7.24 27.00
N GLN A 319 2.31 6.24 27.85
CA GLN A 319 3.34 5.68 28.72
C GLN A 319 4.40 4.93 27.93
N GLU A 320 4.02 4.22 26.88
CA GLU A 320 4.96 3.55 25.97
C GLU A 320 5.79 4.59 25.18
N LEU A 321 5.15 5.63 24.65
CA LEU A 321 5.79 6.80 24.03
C LEU A 321 6.76 7.50 24.99
N GLY A 322 6.36 7.70 26.24
CA GLY A 322 7.20 8.29 27.29
C GLY A 322 8.39 7.40 27.68
N ARG A 323 8.21 6.08 27.74
CA ARG A 323 9.29 5.11 28.00
C ARG A 323 10.27 5.04 26.82
N VAL A 324 9.79 5.15 25.58
CA VAL A 324 10.63 5.19 24.37
C VAL A 324 11.43 6.49 24.32
N ALA A 325 10.80 7.64 24.56
CA ALA A 325 11.49 8.93 24.65
C ALA A 325 12.51 8.99 25.81
N GLY A 326 12.20 8.36 26.95
CA GLY A 326 13.09 8.27 28.11
C GLY A 326 14.26 7.28 27.96
N ARG A 327 14.21 6.34 27.00
CA ARG A 327 15.36 5.49 26.65
C ARG A 327 16.30 6.20 25.65
N ALA A 328 15.74 6.92 24.69
CA ALA A 328 16.52 7.74 23.74
C ALA A 328 17.33 8.86 24.44
N ARG A 329 16.81 9.46 25.51
CA ARG A 329 17.58 10.43 26.33
C ARG A 329 18.71 9.79 27.14
N ARG A 330 18.59 8.52 27.52
CA ARG A 330 19.62 7.82 28.30
C ARG A 330 20.77 7.30 27.43
N SER A 331 20.53 6.96 26.17
CA SER A 331 21.61 6.61 25.22
C SER A 331 22.39 7.82 24.71
N LEU A 332 21.81 9.02 24.74
CA LEU A 332 22.49 10.29 24.42
C LEU A 332 23.24 10.90 25.62
N GLY A 333 22.98 10.44 26.84
CA GLY A 333 23.63 10.92 28.06
C GLY A 333 24.96 10.25 28.40
N THR A 334 25.33 9.17 27.71
CA THR A 334 26.56 8.40 27.98
C THR A 334 27.75 8.77 27.10
N PHE A 335 27.62 9.77 26.22
CA PHE A 335 28.73 10.34 25.42
C PHE A 335 29.05 11.78 25.82
N ARG A 336 29.46 12.01 27.07
CA ARG A 336 30.29 13.19 27.41
C ARG A 336 31.00 13.02 28.75
N LYS A 337 32.26 12.60 28.68
CA LYS A 337 33.43 13.10 29.43
C LYS A 337 34.59 12.12 29.20
N GLN A 338 35.40 12.35 28.17
CA GLN A 338 36.81 11.97 28.25
C GLN A 338 37.54 13.09 29.00
N PRO A 339 38.43 12.78 29.96
CA PRO A 339 39.22 13.79 30.63
C PRO A 339 40.41 14.19 29.74
N GLU A 340 40.62 15.50 29.61
CA GLU A 340 41.89 16.07 29.14
C GLU A 340 42.97 15.77 30.19
N GLY A 341 43.97 14.98 29.80
CA GLY A 341 45.27 14.92 30.46
C GLY A 341 46.33 15.10 29.37
N GLY A 342 47.41 15.85 29.55
CA GLY A 342 47.93 16.62 30.67
C GLY A 342 49.19 17.29 30.14
N GLU A 343 49.40 18.55 30.48
CA GLU A 343 50.66 19.26 30.21
C GLU A 343 51.75 18.79 31.17
N ALA A 344 52.96 18.76 30.63
CA ALA A 344 54.21 18.45 31.31
C ALA A 344 54.61 19.54 32.32
N ASN A 345 55.21 19.13 33.44
CA ASN A 345 56.45 19.73 33.93
C ASN A 345 57.06 18.94 35.10
N GLU A 346 58.40 18.91 35.05
CA GLU A 346 59.43 18.43 36.01
C GLU A 346 59.65 16.92 36.19
#